data_AF-A0A0B5DDS3-F1
#
_entry.id   AF-A0A0B5DDS3-F1
#
_cell.length_a   1.000
_cell.length_b   1.000
_cell.length_c   1.000
_cell.angle_alpha   90.00
_cell.angle_beta   90.00
_cell.angle_gamma   90.00
#
_symmetry.space_group_name_H-M   'P 1'
#
loop_
_entity.id
_entity.type
_entity.pdbx_description
1 polymer ?
#
loop_
_entity_poly.entity_id
_entity_poly.type
_entity_poly.pdbx_seq_one_letter_code
_entity_poly.pdbx_strand_id
1 'polypeptide(L)'
;MATPSPAPAEPGDRERLLAGTHHDPHTVLGAHPVPDGVAFRVLRPGALSVTLVMGEAWAELYDDGDGFFSGLLPLREVPEYRLLVAYEGVVLETDDPYRFLPALGAFDLHLIGEGRHEELWRALGARAMTHAGVRGTRFTVWAPNARGVRVCGDFCHWDGRAYPMRSLGSSGVWELFVPGVGPGTLYKFEITRPDGTTTLRADPMARRTEVPPATASIVTESAYAWRDTEWMGGRGDVAVCRAPLSVYEVHLPSWRPGLTYRQLAEQLPGYVRDLGFTHVELMPLAEHPFGGSWGYQVTGFYAPTARLGTPDDFRFLVDALHRAGIGVLLD
;
A
#
# COMPACT_ATOMS: atom_id res chain seq x y z
N MET A 1 -11.88 0.38 36.76
CA MET A 1 -11.77 1.68 36.07
C MET A 1 -10.61 2.43 36.68
N ALA A 2 -9.49 2.53 35.96
CA ALA A 2 -8.52 3.58 36.26
C ALA A 2 -9.02 4.83 35.56
N THR A 3 -9.35 5.87 36.31
CA THR A 3 -9.67 7.17 35.70
C THR A 3 -8.35 7.76 35.26
N PRO A 4 -8.09 7.93 33.95
CA PRO A 4 -6.87 8.61 33.52
C PRO A 4 -6.88 10.06 34.01
N SER A 5 -5.76 10.75 33.90
CA SER A 5 -5.73 12.23 33.90
C SER A 5 -5.48 12.75 32.48
N PRO A 6 -5.86 13.98 32.11
CA PRO A 6 -5.58 14.50 30.77
C PRO A 6 -4.07 14.52 30.45
N ALA A 7 -3.69 14.19 29.21
CA ALA A 7 -2.29 14.13 28.78
C ALA A 7 -2.11 14.77 27.39
N PRO A 8 -2.46 16.07 27.22
CA PRO A 8 -2.44 16.71 25.92
C PRO A 8 -1.03 16.70 25.30
N ALA A 9 -0.99 16.78 23.97
CA ALA A 9 0.25 16.96 23.24
C ALA A 9 0.84 18.37 23.46
N GLU A 10 2.13 18.54 23.15
CA GLU A 10 2.80 19.84 23.17
C GLU A 10 2.09 20.85 22.24
N PRO A 11 2.10 22.15 22.57
CA PRO A 11 1.53 23.19 21.72
C PRO A 11 2.11 23.13 20.29
N GLY A 12 1.23 23.03 19.30
CA GLY A 12 1.59 22.96 17.88
C GLY A 12 1.71 21.55 17.29
N ASP A 13 1.96 20.50 18.08
CA ASP A 13 1.94 19.11 17.58
C ASP A 13 0.52 18.72 17.15
N ARG A 14 -0.46 19.00 18.02
CA ARG A 14 -1.88 18.79 17.72
C ARG A 14 -2.30 19.56 16.47
N GLU A 15 -1.93 20.82 16.36
CA GLU A 15 -2.27 21.66 15.20
C GLU A 15 -1.68 21.08 13.90
N ARG A 16 -0.41 20.66 13.93
CA ARG A 16 0.23 20.01 12.77
C ARG A 16 -0.42 18.69 12.40
N LEU A 17 -0.82 17.88 13.38
CA LEU A 17 -1.54 16.61 13.14
C LEU A 17 -2.88 16.87 12.45
N LEU A 18 -3.66 17.83 12.95
CA LEU A 18 -4.96 18.20 12.38
C LEU A 18 -4.80 18.82 10.98
N ALA A 19 -3.79 19.66 10.79
CA ALA A 19 -3.47 20.29 9.50
C ALA A 19 -2.82 19.34 8.48
N GLY A 20 -2.39 18.14 8.89
CA GLY A 20 -1.74 17.17 8.00
C GLY A 20 -0.31 17.54 7.65
N THR A 21 0.37 18.29 8.52
CA THR A 21 1.74 18.79 8.34
C THR A 21 2.72 18.25 9.37
N HIS A 22 2.29 17.27 10.17
CA HIS A 22 3.17 16.62 11.16
C HIS A 22 4.07 15.59 10.48
N HIS A 23 5.39 15.74 10.63
CA HIS A 23 6.36 14.87 9.98
C HIS A 23 6.58 13.53 10.70
N ASP A 24 6.41 13.48 12.02
CA ASP A 24 6.55 12.22 12.78
C ASP A 24 5.42 12.00 13.80
N PRO A 25 4.21 11.62 13.35
CA PRO A 25 3.06 11.41 14.24
C PRO A 25 3.28 10.41 15.36
N HIS A 26 4.23 9.46 15.22
CA HIS A 26 4.51 8.44 16.23
C HIS A 26 5.18 9.00 17.48
N THR A 27 5.77 10.20 17.41
CA THR A 27 6.31 10.91 18.60
C THR A 27 5.20 11.47 19.51
N VAL A 28 3.98 11.59 18.99
CA VAL A 28 2.84 12.19 19.69
C VAL A 28 1.77 11.14 19.98
N LEU A 29 1.32 10.44 18.93
CA LEU A 29 0.26 9.42 18.98
C LEU A 29 0.80 8.09 19.49
N GLY A 30 -0.08 7.26 20.03
CA GLY A 30 0.26 5.99 20.66
C GLY A 30 0.51 6.14 22.17
N ALA A 31 1.20 5.16 22.73
CA ALA A 31 1.54 5.08 24.14
C ALA A 31 2.99 5.49 24.40
N HIS A 32 3.18 6.46 25.30
CA HIS A 32 4.47 7.09 25.60
C HIS A 32 4.77 7.03 27.10
N PRO A 33 5.88 6.40 27.52
CA PRO A 33 6.35 6.51 28.90
C PRO A 33 6.69 7.96 29.25
N VAL A 34 6.16 8.45 30.36
CA VAL A 34 6.40 9.78 30.93
C VAL A 34 6.69 9.64 32.43
N PRO A 35 7.26 10.66 33.11
CA PRO A 35 7.64 10.53 34.53
C PRO A 35 6.52 10.04 35.46
N ASP A 36 5.27 10.45 35.17
CA ASP A 36 4.09 10.14 35.99
C ASP A 36 3.28 8.93 35.50
N GLY A 37 3.79 8.16 34.51
CA GLY A 37 3.13 6.95 34.01
C GLY A 37 3.26 6.74 32.51
N VAL A 38 2.17 6.33 31.86
CA VAL A 38 2.10 6.18 30.39
C VAL A 38 1.00 7.10 29.85
N ALA A 39 1.39 8.00 28.96
CA ALA A 39 0.50 8.88 28.23
C ALA A 39 0.04 8.19 26.94
N PHE A 40 -1.28 8.04 26.79
CA PHE A 40 -1.92 7.54 25.59
C PHE A 40 -2.53 8.70 24.83
N ARG A 41 -2.26 8.79 23.53
CA ARG A 41 -2.81 9.84 22.67
C ARG A 41 -3.31 9.23 21.36
N VAL A 42 -4.55 9.53 21.01
CA VAL A 42 -5.24 8.89 19.88
C VAL A 42 -5.94 9.97 19.05
N LEU A 43 -5.78 9.90 17.73
CA LEU A 43 -6.47 10.78 16.79
C LEU A 43 -7.52 9.98 15.99
N ARG A 44 -8.79 10.19 16.32
CA ARG A 44 -9.98 9.59 15.69
C ARG A 44 -11.05 10.66 15.46
N PRO A 45 -10.96 11.41 14.34
CA PRO A 45 -11.97 12.40 13.96
C PRO A 45 -13.37 11.79 13.91
N GLY A 46 -14.34 12.49 14.50
CA GLY A 46 -15.74 12.07 14.53
C GLY A 46 -16.07 10.94 15.52
N ALA A 47 -15.09 10.43 16.28
CA ALA A 47 -15.37 9.50 17.37
C ALA A 47 -16.08 10.23 18.52
N LEU A 48 -17.02 9.53 19.15
CA LEU A 48 -17.75 9.99 20.34
C LEU A 48 -16.96 9.70 21.62
N SER A 49 -16.25 8.57 21.65
CA SER A 49 -15.34 8.22 22.74
C SER A 49 -14.28 7.23 22.27
N VAL A 50 -13.17 7.19 23.00
CA VAL A 50 -12.08 6.23 22.81
C VAL A 50 -11.74 5.60 24.14
N THR A 51 -11.82 4.27 24.22
CA THR A 51 -11.49 3.50 25.41
C THR A 51 -10.31 2.58 25.13
N LEU A 52 -9.32 2.58 26.03
CA LEU A 52 -8.23 1.62 26.04
C LEU A 52 -8.71 0.30 26.65
N VAL A 53 -8.40 -0.81 26.00
CA VAL A 53 -8.64 -2.18 26.49
C VAL A 53 -7.29 -2.85 26.71
N MET A 54 -6.97 -3.17 27.96
CA MET A 54 -5.68 -3.74 28.42
C MET A 54 -5.96 -5.03 29.20
N GLY A 55 -6.27 -6.13 28.49
CA GLY A 55 -6.74 -7.36 29.11
C GLY A 55 -8.10 -7.17 29.79
N GLU A 56 -8.18 -7.37 31.10
CA GLU A 56 -9.42 -7.14 31.88
C GLU A 56 -9.60 -5.68 32.32
N ALA A 57 -8.60 -4.81 32.10
CA ALA A 57 -8.64 -3.41 32.49
C ALA A 57 -9.04 -2.50 31.31
N TRP A 58 -9.85 -1.48 31.63
CA TRP A 58 -10.41 -0.55 30.65
C TRP A 58 -10.27 0.88 31.18
N ALA A 59 -9.93 1.82 30.30
CA ALA A 59 -9.79 3.24 30.64
C ALA A 59 -10.27 4.11 29.47
N GLU A 60 -11.31 4.91 29.71
CA GLU A 60 -11.82 5.87 28.73
C GLU A 60 -10.94 7.12 28.71
N LEU A 61 -10.50 7.52 27.51
CA LEU A 61 -9.66 8.70 27.31
C LEU A 61 -10.49 9.99 27.38
N TYR A 62 -9.84 11.09 27.76
CA TYR A 62 -10.44 12.42 27.68
C TYR A 62 -10.57 12.85 26.23
N ASP A 63 -11.73 13.40 25.88
CA ASP A 63 -11.92 14.11 24.62
C ASP A 63 -11.30 15.51 24.73
N ASP A 64 -10.17 15.72 24.06
CA ASP A 64 -9.51 17.02 23.98
C ASP A 64 -10.10 17.88 22.84
N GLY A 65 -11.07 17.35 22.08
CA GLY A 65 -11.71 17.98 20.92
C GLY A 65 -11.04 17.62 19.58
N ASP A 66 -11.74 17.93 18.47
CA ASP A 66 -11.30 17.67 17.09
C ASP A 66 -10.96 16.20 16.78
N GLY A 67 -11.50 15.28 17.59
CA GLY A 67 -11.20 13.86 17.55
C GLY A 67 -9.82 13.50 18.12
N PHE A 68 -9.19 14.38 18.88
CA PHE A 68 -7.99 14.08 19.66
C PHE A 68 -8.39 13.64 21.06
N PHE A 69 -7.87 12.50 21.49
CA PHE A 69 -8.15 11.91 22.79
C PHE A 69 -6.85 11.66 23.54
N SER A 70 -6.81 11.95 24.84
CA SER A 70 -5.63 11.69 25.66
C SER A 70 -5.94 11.12 27.04
N GLY A 71 -4.97 10.43 27.62
CA GLY A 71 -5.06 9.93 28.98
C GLY A 71 -3.73 9.49 29.53
N LEU A 72 -3.41 9.93 30.75
CA LEU A 72 -2.28 9.49 31.55
C LEU A 72 -2.77 8.40 32.51
N LEU A 73 -2.15 7.23 32.43
CA LEU A 73 -2.37 6.14 33.36
C LEU A 73 -1.12 5.90 34.20
N PRO A 74 -1.25 5.64 35.52
CA PRO A 74 -0.13 5.41 36.42
C PRO A 74 0.44 3.99 36.24
N LEU A 75 0.94 3.70 35.04
CA LEU A 75 1.53 2.43 34.63
C LEU A 75 3.06 2.55 34.62
N ARG A 76 3.75 1.45 34.94
CA ARG A 76 5.22 1.41 34.92
C ARG A 76 5.80 1.26 33.53
N GLU A 77 5.09 0.53 32.67
CA GLU A 77 5.51 0.17 31.32
C GLU A 77 4.30 0.23 30.39
N VAL A 78 4.54 0.34 29.09
CA VAL A 78 3.48 0.32 28.08
C VAL A 78 2.89 -1.09 28.02
N PRO A 79 1.61 -1.28 28.37
CA PRO A 79 0.97 -2.58 28.28
C PRO A 79 0.64 -2.93 26.83
N GLU A 80 0.31 -4.19 26.56
CA GLU A 80 -0.46 -4.51 25.36
C GLU A 80 -1.87 -3.90 25.50
N TYR A 81 -2.32 -3.21 24.46
CA TYR A 81 -3.63 -2.56 24.46
C TYR A 81 -4.27 -2.57 23.08
N ARG A 82 -5.59 -2.44 23.09
CA ARG A 82 -6.43 -2.15 21.93
C ARG A 82 -7.27 -0.91 22.18
N LEU A 83 -7.76 -0.33 21.09
CA LEU A 83 -8.66 0.79 21.10
C LEU A 83 -10.07 0.30 20.83
N LEU A 84 -10.99 0.67 21.72
CA LEU A 84 -12.42 0.60 21.46
C LEU A 84 -12.90 2.01 21.11
N VAL A 85 -13.21 2.23 19.83
CA VAL A 85 -13.59 3.55 19.29
C VAL A 85 -15.08 3.55 19.00
N ALA A 86 -15.82 4.42 19.67
CA ALA A 86 -17.25 4.59 19.45
C ALA A 86 -17.51 5.71 18.44
N TYR A 87 -18.30 5.41 17.41
CA TYR A 87 -18.86 6.35 16.46
C TYR A 87 -20.40 6.30 16.55
N GLU A 88 -21.10 7.20 15.86
CA GLU A 88 -22.56 7.13 15.78
C GLU A 88 -23.00 5.78 15.19
N GLY A 89 -23.66 4.95 16.01
CA GLY A 89 -24.24 3.67 15.61
C GLY A 89 -23.27 2.49 15.48
N VAL A 90 -21.96 2.67 15.74
CA VAL A 90 -20.98 1.57 15.67
C VAL A 90 -19.86 1.73 16.70
N VAL A 91 -19.41 0.60 17.25
CA VAL A 91 -18.22 0.53 18.12
C VAL A 91 -17.22 -0.42 17.47
N LEU A 92 -15.98 0.05 17.30
CA LEU A 92 -14.91 -0.68 16.63
C LEU A 92 -13.80 -1.01 17.62
N GLU A 93 -13.46 -2.28 17.75
CA GLU A 93 -12.23 -2.71 18.44
C GLU A 93 -11.09 -2.83 17.41
N THR A 94 -9.99 -2.14 17.64
CA THR A 94 -8.86 -2.10 16.69
C THR A 94 -7.51 -1.97 17.41
N ASP A 95 -6.46 -2.48 16.78
CA ASP A 95 -5.09 -2.19 17.17
C ASP A 95 -4.73 -0.72 16.85
N ASP A 96 -3.92 -0.10 17.70
CA ASP A 96 -3.43 1.26 17.46
C ASP A 96 -2.31 1.26 16.42
N PRO A 97 -2.47 1.91 15.24
CA PRO A 97 -1.41 2.00 14.23
C PRO A 97 -0.10 2.62 14.76
N TYR A 98 -0.19 3.49 15.77
CA TYR A 98 0.96 4.28 16.25
C TYR A 98 1.80 3.57 17.31
N ARG A 99 1.42 2.35 17.75
CA ARG A 99 2.26 1.53 18.64
C ARG A 99 3.37 0.78 17.90
N PHE A 100 3.33 0.74 16.57
CA PHE A 100 4.23 -0.08 15.76
C PHE A 100 5.52 0.67 15.37
N LEU A 101 6.66 0.03 15.63
CA LEU A 101 7.97 0.49 15.16
C LEU A 101 8.06 0.48 13.62
N PRO A 102 9.00 1.24 13.01
CA PRO A 102 9.21 1.22 11.56
C PRO A 102 9.33 -0.19 11.00
N ALA A 103 8.47 -0.53 10.03
CA ALA A 103 8.50 -1.82 9.36
C ALA A 103 9.42 -1.84 8.13
N LEU A 104 10.21 -0.78 7.91
CA LEU A 104 11.23 -0.68 6.87
C LEU A 104 12.61 -0.47 7.51
N GLY A 105 13.60 -1.26 7.09
CA GLY A 105 14.92 -1.29 7.73
C GLY A 105 15.84 -0.16 7.26
N ALA A 106 16.86 0.15 8.08
CA ALA A 106 17.87 1.16 7.73
C ALA A 106 18.66 0.83 6.46
N PHE A 107 18.86 -0.46 6.17
CA PHE A 107 19.54 -0.92 4.96
C PHE A 107 18.72 -0.62 3.69
N ASP A 108 17.40 -0.87 3.71
CA ASP A 108 16.51 -0.53 2.60
C ASP A 108 16.54 0.99 2.36
N LEU A 109 16.42 1.79 3.43
CA LEU A 109 16.47 3.26 3.34
C LEU A 109 17.79 3.76 2.77
N HIS A 110 18.91 3.14 3.14
CA HIS A 110 20.22 3.47 2.60
C HIS A 110 20.31 3.19 1.09
N LEU A 111 19.90 1.99 0.65
CA LEU A 111 19.90 1.64 -0.78
C LEU A 111 18.94 2.50 -1.62
N ILE A 112 17.79 2.90 -1.04
CA ILE A 112 16.87 3.87 -1.66
C ILE A 112 17.58 5.22 -1.85
N GLY A 113 18.27 5.71 -0.82
CA GLY A 113 19.02 6.96 -0.87
C GLY A 113 20.16 6.95 -1.90
N GLU A 114 20.80 5.80 -2.11
CA GLU A 114 21.83 5.63 -3.15
C GLU A 114 21.26 5.40 -4.57
N GLY A 115 19.95 5.16 -4.71
CA GLY A 115 19.35 4.78 -5.99
C GLY A 115 19.77 3.38 -6.46
N ARG A 116 20.15 2.49 -5.54
CA ARG A 116 20.71 1.15 -5.82
C ARG A 116 19.85 0.01 -5.30
N HIS A 117 18.64 0.30 -4.86
CA HIS A 117 17.72 -0.73 -4.36
C HIS A 117 17.09 -1.53 -5.50
N GLU A 118 17.69 -2.66 -5.86
CA GLU A 118 17.24 -3.49 -7.00
C GLU A 118 15.85 -4.10 -6.81
N GLU A 119 15.40 -4.35 -5.57
CA GLU A 119 14.06 -4.86 -5.27
C GLU A 119 13.12 -3.79 -4.68
N LEU A 120 13.15 -2.56 -5.22
CA LEU A 120 12.46 -1.39 -4.64
C LEU A 120 10.96 -1.63 -4.37
N TRP A 121 10.30 -2.43 -5.21
CA TRP A 121 8.89 -2.83 -5.07
C TRP A 121 8.57 -3.70 -3.84
N ARG A 122 9.58 -4.19 -3.13
CA ARG A 122 9.42 -4.85 -1.81
C ARG A 122 9.46 -3.85 -0.67
N ALA A 123 10.22 -2.77 -0.85
CA ALA A 123 10.40 -1.72 0.14
C ALA A 123 9.26 -0.69 0.09
N LEU A 124 8.94 -0.17 -1.11
CA LEU A 124 7.94 0.87 -1.31
C LEU A 124 6.55 0.32 -1.70
N GLY A 125 5.52 1.16 -1.51
CA GLY A 125 4.11 0.87 -1.78
C GLY A 125 3.37 0.20 -0.63
N ALA A 126 2.23 -0.41 -0.93
CA ALA A 126 1.44 -1.19 0.04
C ALA A 126 1.88 -2.67 0.10
N ARG A 127 2.24 -3.14 1.29
CA ARG A 127 2.64 -4.52 1.58
C ARG A 127 1.80 -5.11 2.72
N ALA A 128 0.91 -6.05 2.39
CA ALA A 128 0.27 -6.88 3.39
C ALA A 128 1.34 -7.70 4.12
N MET A 129 1.33 -7.68 5.46
CA MET A 129 2.32 -8.36 6.28
C MET A 129 1.79 -8.63 7.69
N THR A 130 2.53 -9.43 8.46
CA THR A 130 2.35 -9.56 9.90
C THR A 130 3.46 -8.76 10.58
N HIS A 131 3.11 -7.79 11.41
CA HIS A 131 4.04 -6.96 12.16
C HIS A 131 3.72 -7.04 13.65
N ALA A 132 4.72 -7.39 14.47
CA ALA A 132 4.54 -7.64 15.91
C ALA A 132 3.32 -8.54 16.23
N GLY A 133 3.13 -9.63 15.47
CA GLY A 133 2.04 -10.58 15.66
C GLY A 133 0.67 -10.16 15.09
N VAL A 134 0.55 -8.95 14.55
CA VAL A 134 -0.72 -8.41 14.02
C VAL A 134 -0.69 -8.36 12.49
N ARG A 135 -1.76 -8.84 11.85
CA ARG A 135 -1.92 -8.72 10.39
C ARG A 135 -2.42 -7.32 10.01
N GLY A 136 -1.82 -6.77 8.97
CA GLY A 136 -2.18 -5.46 8.44
C GLY A 136 -1.40 -5.14 7.17
N THR A 137 -1.36 -3.88 6.80
CA THR A 137 -0.64 -3.41 5.62
C THR A 137 0.32 -2.30 5.98
N ARG A 138 1.59 -2.47 5.60
CA ARG A 138 2.59 -1.39 5.60
C ARG A 138 2.39 -0.57 4.34
N PHE A 139 2.23 0.73 4.51
CA PHE A 139 2.21 1.72 3.44
C PHE A 139 3.49 2.51 3.47
N THR A 140 4.10 2.68 2.29
CA THR A 140 5.35 3.43 2.13
C THR A 140 5.34 4.23 0.85
N VAL A 141 5.74 5.50 0.90
CA VAL A 141 5.81 6.36 -0.29
C VAL A 141 6.98 7.33 -0.19
N TRP A 142 7.70 7.52 -1.30
CA TRP A 142 8.76 8.50 -1.38
C TRP A 142 8.19 9.87 -1.75
N ALA A 143 8.25 10.82 -0.81
CA ALA A 143 7.74 12.17 -0.94
C ALA A 143 8.61 13.15 -0.12
N PRO A 144 9.88 13.37 -0.51
CA PRO A 144 10.87 14.05 0.32
C PRO A 144 10.51 15.48 0.72
N ASN A 145 9.79 16.20 -0.16
CA ASN A 145 9.40 17.59 0.06
C ASN A 145 7.97 17.75 0.61
N ALA A 146 7.28 16.66 0.95
CA ALA A 146 5.97 16.76 1.57
C ALA A 146 6.11 17.33 2.99
N ARG A 147 5.15 18.17 3.40
CA ARG A 147 5.04 18.61 4.80
C ARG A 147 4.40 17.53 5.67
N GLY A 148 3.51 16.74 5.08
CA GLY A 148 2.89 15.59 5.71
C GLY A 148 2.26 14.68 4.67
N VAL A 149 2.15 13.41 5.04
CA VAL A 149 1.49 12.38 4.23
C VAL A 149 0.51 11.64 5.13
N ARG A 150 -0.67 11.37 4.63
CA ARG A 150 -1.66 10.47 5.23
C ARG A 150 -2.01 9.38 4.25
N VAL A 151 -2.39 8.22 4.75
CA VAL A 151 -3.03 7.17 3.95
C VAL A 151 -4.54 7.25 4.15
N CYS A 152 -5.29 7.24 3.06
CA CYS A 152 -6.74 7.20 3.10
C CYS A 152 -7.28 6.11 2.18
N GLY A 153 -8.42 5.54 2.51
CA GLY A 153 -9.03 4.47 1.73
C GLY A 153 -10.40 4.09 2.28
N ASP A 154 -10.90 2.93 1.87
CA ASP A 154 -12.22 2.45 2.31
C ASP A 154 -12.31 2.31 3.83
N PHE A 155 -11.21 1.87 4.47
CA PHE A 155 -11.12 1.66 5.92
C PHE A 155 -11.25 2.93 6.76
N CYS A 156 -11.21 4.10 6.14
CA CYS A 156 -11.39 5.39 6.79
C CYS A 156 -12.40 6.29 6.06
N HIS A 157 -13.23 5.70 5.20
CA HIS A 157 -14.21 6.42 4.38
C HIS A 157 -13.60 7.60 3.61
N TRP A 158 -12.38 7.43 3.11
CA TRP A 158 -11.62 8.45 2.39
C TRP A 158 -11.26 9.72 3.20
N ASP A 159 -11.35 9.66 4.53
CA ASP A 159 -10.83 10.68 5.45
C ASP A 159 -9.51 10.21 6.09
N GLY A 160 -8.38 10.73 5.59
CA GLY A 160 -7.04 10.34 6.03
C GLY A 160 -6.60 10.94 7.37
N ARG A 161 -7.41 11.79 8.02
CA ARG A 161 -7.00 12.53 9.23
C ARG A 161 -6.60 11.62 10.39
N ALA A 162 -7.17 10.42 10.50
CA ALA A 162 -6.82 9.43 11.54
C ALA A 162 -5.52 8.64 11.25
N TYR A 163 -4.95 8.79 10.05
CA TYR A 163 -3.84 7.96 9.56
C TYR A 163 -2.67 8.77 8.96
N PRO A 164 -2.15 9.82 9.63
CA PRO A 164 -0.89 10.45 9.24
C PRO A 164 0.29 9.47 9.35
N MET A 165 1.18 9.53 8.36
CA MET A 165 2.38 8.70 8.22
C MET A 165 3.60 9.42 8.82
N ARG A 166 4.61 8.68 9.28
CA ARG A 166 5.90 9.24 9.72
C ARG A 166 6.88 9.32 8.58
N SER A 167 7.72 10.35 8.58
CA SER A 167 8.89 10.46 7.71
C SER A 167 10.07 9.70 8.32
N LEU A 168 10.71 8.83 7.55
CA LEU A 168 11.83 8.01 7.99
C LEU A 168 13.17 8.73 7.79
N GLY A 169 13.41 9.75 8.61
CA GLY A 169 14.64 10.54 8.63
C GLY A 169 14.89 11.29 7.31
N SER A 170 16.14 11.32 6.86
CA SER A 170 16.56 12.05 5.66
C SER A 170 16.27 11.31 4.33
N SER A 171 15.66 10.12 4.37
CA SER A 171 15.37 9.34 3.17
C SER A 171 14.26 9.94 2.29
N GLY A 172 13.39 10.75 2.89
CA GLY A 172 12.17 11.24 2.25
C GLY A 172 11.08 10.17 2.07
N VAL A 173 11.26 8.99 2.64
CA VAL A 173 10.26 7.91 2.66
C VAL A 173 9.31 8.13 3.83
N TRP A 174 8.02 8.12 3.55
CA TRP A 174 6.96 8.15 4.54
C TRP A 174 6.43 6.74 4.77
N GLU A 175 6.11 6.38 6.01
CA GLU A 175 5.67 5.05 6.39
C GLU A 175 4.55 5.06 7.43
N LEU A 176 3.64 4.09 7.31
CA LEU A 176 2.66 3.73 8.35
C LEU A 176 2.27 2.26 8.19
N PHE A 177 2.26 1.52 9.28
CA PHE A 177 1.60 0.22 9.34
C PHE A 177 0.17 0.39 9.85
N VAL A 178 -0.81 -0.06 9.07
CA VAL A 178 -2.23 -0.01 9.46
C VAL A 178 -2.72 -1.43 9.73
N PRO A 179 -2.99 -1.78 11.00
CA PRO A 179 -3.57 -3.06 11.39
C PRO A 179 -4.93 -3.32 10.73
N GLY A 180 -5.24 -4.59 10.48
CA GLY A 180 -6.54 -5.01 9.93
C GLY A 180 -6.77 -4.70 8.46
N VAL A 181 -5.98 -3.82 7.84
CA VAL A 181 -6.06 -3.55 6.39
C VAL A 181 -5.42 -4.68 5.61
N GLY A 182 -6.18 -5.31 4.72
CA GLY A 182 -5.78 -6.48 3.95
C GLY A 182 -5.91 -6.32 2.42
N PRO A 183 -5.58 -7.37 1.66
CA PRO A 183 -5.74 -7.37 0.20
C PRO A 183 -7.18 -7.07 -0.23
N GLY A 184 -7.32 -6.28 -1.30
CA GLY A 184 -8.61 -5.82 -1.83
C GLY A 184 -9.00 -4.40 -1.39
N THR A 185 -8.39 -3.86 -0.34
CA THR A 185 -8.68 -2.49 0.12
C THR A 185 -8.21 -1.43 -0.86
N LEU A 186 -9.09 -0.48 -1.20
CA LEU A 186 -8.76 0.71 -1.98
C LEU A 186 -8.07 1.74 -1.10
N TYR A 187 -7.05 2.40 -1.65
CA TYR A 187 -6.35 3.48 -0.95
C TYR A 187 -5.68 4.48 -1.90
N LYS A 188 -5.37 5.65 -1.34
CA LYS A 188 -4.52 6.71 -1.91
C LYS A 188 -3.68 7.36 -0.81
N PHE A 189 -2.66 8.09 -1.23
CA PHE A 189 -1.89 8.97 -0.36
C PHE A 189 -2.43 10.39 -0.44
N GLU A 190 -2.84 10.94 0.69
CA GLU A 190 -3.11 12.36 0.85
C GLU A 190 -1.78 13.05 1.19
N ILE A 191 -1.28 13.87 0.26
CA ILE A 191 0.03 14.52 0.38
C ILE A 191 -0.18 16.03 0.54
N THR A 192 0.31 16.58 1.64
CA THR A 192 0.36 18.02 1.91
C THR A 192 1.69 18.59 1.41
N ARG A 193 1.59 19.53 0.48
CA ARG A 193 2.73 20.15 -0.21
C ARG A 193 3.35 21.30 0.58
N PRO A 194 4.54 21.78 0.17
CA PRO A 194 5.17 22.97 0.75
C PRO A 194 4.30 24.24 0.72
N ASP A 195 3.39 24.36 -0.24
CA ASP A 195 2.46 25.49 -0.34
C ASP A 195 1.23 25.36 0.58
N GLY A 196 1.13 24.26 1.34
CA GLY A 196 0.00 23.94 2.22
C GLY A 196 -1.19 23.29 1.51
N THR A 197 -1.15 23.12 0.19
CA THR A 197 -2.21 22.43 -0.55
C THR A 197 -2.11 20.92 -0.36
N THR A 198 -3.26 20.26 -0.35
CA THR A 198 -3.36 18.81 -0.17
C THR A 198 -3.90 18.16 -1.44
N THR A 199 -3.34 17.00 -1.82
CA THR A 199 -3.87 16.19 -2.93
C THR A 199 -3.84 14.70 -2.66
N LEU A 200 -4.84 14.02 -3.21
CA LEU A 200 -4.86 12.57 -3.29
C LEU A 200 -4.05 12.07 -4.48
N ARG A 201 -3.12 11.14 -4.23
CA ARG A 201 -2.26 10.51 -5.23
C ARG A 201 -2.42 9.00 -5.16
N ALA A 202 -2.50 8.36 -6.33
CA ALA A 202 -2.32 6.91 -6.42
C ALA A 202 -0.90 6.54 -5.96
N ASP A 203 -0.72 5.33 -5.45
CA ASP A 203 0.60 4.82 -5.08
C ASP A 203 1.47 4.65 -6.34
N PRO A 204 2.65 5.32 -6.44
CA PRO A 204 3.60 5.10 -7.53
C PRO A 204 4.05 3.64 -7.66
N MET A 205 3.99 2.89 -6.56
CA MET A 205 4.38 1.47 -6.45
C MET A 205 3.15 0.55 -6.34
N ALA A 206 1.98 1.01 -6.78
CA ALA A 206 0.77 0.22 -6.81
C ALA A 206 0.99 -1.08 -7.59
N ARG A 207 0.65 -2.22 -6.99
CA ARG A 207 0.72 -3.54 -7.62
C ARG A 207 -0.60 -3.96 -8.28
N ARG A 208 -1.65 -3.19 -8.04
CA ARG A 208 -2.99 -3.32 -8.60
C ARG A 208 -3.71 -1.98 -8.47
N THR A 209 -4.56 -1.69 -9.42
CA THR A 209 -5.31 -0.44 -9.57
C THR A 209 -6.79 -0.74 -9.77
N GLU A 210 -7.64 0.27 -9.54
CA GLU A 210 -9.00 0.27 -10.06
C GLU A 210 -8.99 0.33 -11.60
N VAL A 211 -10.10 -0.09 -12.21
CA VAL A 211 -10.32 0.10 -13.64
C VAL A 211 -10.52 1.60 -13.93
N PRO A 212 -9.78 2.19 -14.90
CA PRO A 212 -10.00 3.57 -15.30
C PRO A 212 -11.46 3.84 -15.72
N PRO A 213 -12.03 5.03 -15.43
CA PRO A 213 -11.36 6.27 -15.02
C PRO A 213 -11.09 6.41 -13.52
N ALA A 214 -11.43 5.40 -12.72
CA ALA A 214 -11.05 5.37 -11.31
C ALA A 214 -9.53 5.26 -11.14
N THR A 215 -9.02 5.69 -9.97
CA THR A 215 -7.58 5.97 -9.78
C THR A 215 -7.05 5.52 -8.43
N ALA A 216 -7.83 4.82 -7.60
CA ALA A 216 -7.28 4.27 -6.37
C ALA A 216 -6.34 3.09 -6.66
N SER A 217 -5.38 2.94 -5.77
CA SER A 217 -4.54 1.76 -5.69
C SER A 217 -5.24 0.70 -4.84
N ILE A 218 -4.98 -0.58 -5.11
CA ILE A 218 -5.58 -1.70 -4.38
C ILE A 218 -4.48 -2.47 -3.66
N VAL A 219 -4.61 -2.63 -2.34
CA VAL A 219 -3.71 -3.50 -1.57
C VAL A 219 -3.79 -4.91 -2.16
N THR A 220 -2.65 -5.49 -2.53
CA THR A 220 -2.60 -6.77 -3.25
C THR A 220 -1.58 -7.69 -2.63
N GLU A 221 -1.97 -8.96 -2.52
CA GLU A 221 -1.11 -10.09 -2.18
C GLU A 221 -1.38 -11.16 -3.24
N SER A 222 -0.31 -11.67 -3.86
CA SER A 222 -0.43 -12.72 -4.88
C SER A 222 -0.31 -14.07 -4.20
N ALA A 223 -1.15 -15.01 -4.61
CA ALA A 223 -1.05 -16.42 -4.25
C ALA A 223 -0.77 -17.29 -5.48
N TYR A 224 -0.34 -16.69 -6.59
CA TYR A 224 -0.13 -17.37 -7.86
C TYR A 224 1.03 -18.37 -7.77
N ALA A 225 0.75 -19.63 -8.07
CA ALA A 225 1.75 -20.69 -8.17
C ALA A 225 2.04 -20.97 -9.65
N TRP A 226 3.24 -20.62 -10.08
CA TRP A 226 3.72 -20.80 -11.46
C TRP A 226 3.87 -22.26 -11.85
N ARG A 227 3.66 -22.57 -13.13
CA ARG A 227 3.79 -23.90 -13.73
C ARG A 227 4.74 -23.93 -14.94
N ASP A 228 5.58 -22.92 -15.07
CA ASP A 228 6.51 -22.70 -16.18
C ASP A 228 7.97 -23.07 -15.83
N THR A 229 8.17 -23.91 -14.81
CA THR A 229 9.52 -24.27 -14.31
C THR A 229 10.42 -24.85 -15.41
N GLU A 230 9.87 -25.68 -16.30
CA GLU A 230 10.62 -26.24 -17.43
C GLU A 230 11.07 -25.15 -18.41
N TRP A 231 10.15 -24.22 -18.77
CA TRP A 231 10.45 -23.08 -19.63
C TRP A 231 11.54 -22.18 -19.02
N MET A 232 11.38 -21.81 -17.75
CA MET A 232 12.35 -20.96 -17.05
C MET A 232 13.71 -21.63 -16.88
N GLY A 233 13.74 -22.95 -16.73
CA GLY A 233 14.98 -23.74 -16.69
C GLY A 233 15.73 -23.72 -18.02
N GLY A 234 15.02 -23.81 -19.15
CA GLY A 234 15.64 -23.88 -20.50
C GLY A 234 15.82 -22.53 -21.22
N ARG A 235 15.21 -21.43 -20.73
CA ARG A 235 15.20 -20.12 -21.41
C ARG A 235 16.59 -19.57 -21.76
N GLY A 236 17.62 -19.97 -21.01
CA GLY A 236 19.01 -19.52 -21.18
C GLY A 236 19.93 -20.49 -21.93
N ASP A 237 19.44 -21.65 -22.35
CA ASP A 237 20.28 -22.73 -22.91
C ASP A 237 20.90 -22.34 -24.27
N VAL A 238 20.19 -21.53 -25.05
CA VAL A 238 20.67 -20.98 -26.31
C VAL A 238 20.81 -19.47 -26.17
N ALA A 239 21.99 -18.94 -26.53
CA ALA A 239 22.20 -17.50 -26.56
C ALA A 239 21.15 -16.83 -27.46
N VAL A 240 20.48 -15.79 -26.94
CA VAL A 240 19.33 -15.13 -27.60
C VAL A 240 19.65 -14.72 -29.05
N CYS A 241 20.87 -14.24 -29.33
CA CYS A 241 21.31 -13.85 -30.67
C CYS A 241 21.45 -15.01 -31.68
N ARG A 242 21.33 -16.25 -31.22
CA ARG A 242 21.41 -17.49 -32.03
C ARG A 242 20.11 -18.28 -32.03
N ALA A 243 19.17 -17.94 -31.14
CA ALA A 243 17.87 -18.56 -31.08
C ALA A 243 16.98 -18.02 -32.22
N PRO A 244 16.05 -18.82 -32.77
CA PRO A 244 15.04 -18.30 -33.68
C PRO A 244 14.18 -17.26 -32.95
N LEU A 245 14.05 -16.07 -33.54
CA LEU A 245 13.26 -14.97 -32.99
C LEU A 245 12.30 -14.46 -34.07
N SER A 246 11.07 -14.93 -33.99
CA SER A 246 9.92 -14.43 -34.76
C SER A 246 8.83 -14.02 -33.78
N VAL A 247 8.43 -12.75 -33.85
CA VAL A 247 7.62 -12.06 -32.85
C VAL A 247 6.25 -11.70 -33.43
N TYR A 248 5.19 -12.02 -32.69
CA TYR A 248 3.84 -11.55 -32.95
C TYR A 248 3.51 -10.38 -32.01
N GLU A 249 3.57 -9.15 -32.52
CA GLU A 249 3.21 -7.95 -31.76
C GLU A 249 1.68 -7.87 -31.58
N VAL A 250 1.22 -7.55 -30.37
CA VAL A 250 -0.21 -7.51 -30.06
C VAL A 250 -0.59 -6.44 -29.03
N HIS A 251 -1.63 -5.68 -29.37
CA HIS A 251 -2.41 -4.90 -28.42
C HIS A 251 -3.53 -5.77 -27.83
N LEU A 252 -3.34 -6.29 -26.61
CA LEU A 252 -4.29 -7.23 -25.99
C LEU A 252 -5.75 -6.75 -25.99
N PRO A 253 -6.06 -5.48 -25.64
CA PRO A 253 -7.46 -5.01 -25.62
C PRO A 253 -8.15 -4.98 -26.98
N SER A 254 -7.41 -4.86 -28.09
CA SER A 254 -7.99 -4.77 -29.44
C SER A 254 -7.78 -6.00 -30.32
N TRP A 255 -6.96 -6.97 -29.90
CA TRP A 255 -6.76 -8.21 -30.65
C TRP A 255 -8.08 -8.96 -30.88
N ARG A 256 -8.81 -9.18 -29.78
CA ARG A 256 -10.20 -9.63 -29.75
C ARG A 256 -10.90 -8.86 -28.64
N PRO A 257 -11.66 -7.80 -28.95
CA PRO A 257 -12.24 -6.93 -27.94
C PRO A 257 -13.12 -7.67 -26.93
N GLY A 258 -13.02 -7.28 -25.66
CA GLY A 258 -13.84 -7.83 -24.57
C GLY A 258 -13.27 -9.05 -23.86
N LEU A 259 -12.06 -9.50 -24.21
CA LEU A 259 -11.40 -10.60 -23.51
C LEU A 259 -10.62 -10.13 -22.27
N THR A 260 -10.70 -10.93 -21.22
CA THR A 260 -9.85 -10.84 -20.02
C THR A 260 -8.51 -11.57 -20.23
N TYR A 261 -7.53 -11.36 -19.35
CA TYR A 261 -6.27 -12.11 -19.37
C TYR A 261 -6.49 -13.63 -19.34
N ARG A 262 -7.49 -14.12 -18.60
CA ARG A 262 -7.81 -15.56 -18.56
C ARG A 262 -8.33 -16.08 -19.90
N GLN A 263 -9.24 -15.35 -20.53
CA GLN A 263 -9.77 -15.74 -21.84
C GLN A 263 -8.72 -15.60 -22.95
N LEU A 264 -7.81 -14.64 -22.83
CA LEU A 264 -6.64 -14.52 -23.69
C LEU A 264 -5.72 -15.74 -23.52
N ALA A 265 -5.51 -16.23 -22.29
CA ALA A 265 -4.70 -17.40 -22.01
C ALA A 265 -5.25 -18.70 -22.64
N GLU A 266 -6.56 -18.78 -22.89
CA GLU A 266 -7.19 -19.91 -23.57
C GLU A 266 -7.01 -19.87 -25.10
N GLN A 267 -6.81 -18.68 -25.68
CA GLN A 267 -6.88 -18.47 -27.14
C GLN A 267 -5.54 -18.09 -27.76
N LEU A 268 -4.83 -17.16 -27.14
CA LEU A 268 -3.62 -16.55 -27.70
C LEU A 268 -2.46 -17.56 -27.84
N PRO A 269 -2.14 -18.42 -26.85
CA PRO A 269 -1.02 -19.34 -26.98
C PRO A 269 -1.17 -20.32 -28.16
N GLY A 270 -2.37 -20.89 -28.33
CA GLY A 270 -2.68 -21.77 -29.46
C GLY A 270 -2.58 -21.05 -30.79
N TYR A 271 -3.18 -19.85 -30.89
CA TYR A 271 -3.16 -19.04 -32.11
C TYR A 271 -1.74 -18.67 -32.56
N VAL A 272 -0.90 -18.20 -31.64
CA VAL A 272 0.49 -17.78 -31.92
C VAL A 272 1.35 -18.99 -32.31
N ARG A 273 1.20 -20.10 -31.59
CA ARG A 273 1.90 -21.36 -31.88
C ARG A 273 1.52 -21.94 -33.25
N ASP A 274 0.23 -21.99 -33.57
CA ASP A 274 -0.25 -22.57 -34.83
C ASP A 274 0.22 -21.76 -36.05
N LEU A 275 0.49 -20.47 -35.89
CA LEU A 275 1.12 -19.61 -36.89
C LEU A 275 2.66 -19.73 -36.95
N GLY A 276 3.28 -20.43 -36.00
CA GLY A 276 4.72 -20.70 -35.99
C GLY A 276 5.59 -19.58 -35.41
N PHE A 277 5.00 -18.63 -34.67
CA PHE A 277 5.78 -17.60 -33.96
C PHE A 277 6.44 -18.19 -32.71
N THR A 278 7.57 -17.59 -32.33
CA THR A 278 8.35 -17.99 -31.14
C THR A 278 8.05 -17.14 -29.91
N HIS A 279 7.62 -15.89 -30.13
CA HIS A 279 7.40 -14.90 -29.10
C HIS A 279 6.14 -14.10 -29.39
N VAL A 280 5.54 -13.58 -28.33
CA VAL A 280 4.57 -12.50 -28.39
C VAL A 280 5.21 -11.25 -27.79
N GLU A 281 5.01 -10.10 -28.43
CA GLU A 281 5.37 -8.80 -27.88
C GLU A 281 4.08 -8.06 -27.53
N LEU A 282 3.91 -7.74 -26.26
CA LEU A 282 2.72 -7.07 -25.76
C LEU A 282 3.00 -5.58 -25.72
N MET A 283 2.18 -4.81 -26.42
CA MET A 283 2.11 -3.35 -26.23
C MET A 283 1.86 -3.03 -24.75
N PRO A 284 2.21 -1.82 -24.25
CA PRO A 284 2.37 -1.58 -22.83
C PRO A 284 1.14 -1.98 -22.00
N LEU A 285 1.37 -2.87 -21.03
CA LEU A 285 0.34 -3.35 -20.12
C LEU A 285 0.40 -2.70 -18.75
N ALA A 286 1.37 -1.84 -18.47
CA ALA A 286 1.36 -1.01 -17.27
C ALA A 286 0.09 -0.13 -17.24
N GLU A 287 -0.44 0.16 -16.04
CA GLU A 287 -1.71 0.88 -15.93
C GLU A 287 -1.60 2.29 -16.53
N HIS A 288 -2.59 2.63 -17.35
CA HIS A 288 -2.67 3.89 -18.07
C HIS A 288 -4.12 4.38 -18.11
N PRO A 289 -4.39 5.69 -17.96
CA PRO A 289 -5.74 6.19 -17.82
C PRO A 289 -6.51 6.22 -19.16
N PHE A 290 -5.80 6.41 -20.27
CA PHE A 290 -6.40 6.66 -21.58
C PHE A 290 -6.10 5.55 -22.59
N GLY A 291 -7.12 4.80 -23.00
CA GLY A 291 -6.96 3.69 -23.95
C GLY A 291 -6.46 4.12 -25.35
N GLY A 292 -6.73 5.36 -25.77
CA GLY A 292 -6.21 5.89 -27.03
C GLY A 292 -4.70 6.14 -27.05
N SER A 293 -4.02 6.03 -25.90
CA SER A 293 -2.55 6.06 -25.84
C SER A 293 -1.90 4.72 -26.21
N TRP A 294 -2.70 3.66 -26.42
CA TRP A 294 -2.25 2.28 -26.61
C TRP A 294 -1.33 1.75 -25.50
N GLY A 295 -1.37 2.38 -24.32
CA GLY A 295 -0.55 2.02 -23.17
C GLY A 295 0.64 2.93 -22.92
N TYR A 296 1.07 3.74 -23.88
CA TYR A 296 2.31 4.53 -23.76
C TYR A 296 2.22 5.73 -22.80
N GLN A 297 1.02 6.14 -22.37
CA GLN A 297 0.83 7.17 -21.34
C GLN A 297 0.60 6.53 -19.97
N VAL A 298 1.62 5.86 -19.44
CA VAL A 298 1.57 5.10 -18.18
C VAL A 298 1.44 6.02 -16.96
N THR A 299 0.60 5.63 -16.00
CA THR A 299 0.53 6.26 -14.67
C THR A 299 0.75 5.27 -13.53
N GLY A 300 0.61 3.97 -13.75
CA GLY A 300 0.85 2.91 -12.76
C GLY A 300 1.85 1.88 -13.27
N PHE A 301 3.14 2.19 -13.14
CA PHE A 301 4.25 1.39 -13.69
C PHE A 301 4.37 -0.02 -13.11
N TYR A 302 3.90 -0.24 -11.88
CA TYR A 302 4.05 -1.52 -11.15
C TYR A 302 2.78 -2.39 -11.16
N ALA A 303 1.74 -1.98 -11.89
CA ALA A 303 0.48 -2.70 -12.00
C ALA A 303 0.16 -3.02 -13.47
N PRO A 304 -0.13 -4.28 -13.82
CA PRO A 304 -0.77 -4.56 -15.11
C PRO A 304 -2.16 -3.93 -15.14
N THR A 305 -2.60 -3.47 -16.31
CA THR A 305 -3.86 -2.72 -16.45
C THR A 305 -5.05 -3.55 -15.96
N ALA A 306 -5.86 -2.94 -15.11
CA ALA A 306 -7.03 -3.54 -14.50
C ALA A 306 -8.16 -3.83 -15.51
N ARG A 307 -8.08 -3.27 -16.73
CA ARG A 307 -9.07 -3.48 -17.81
C ARG A 307 -9.24 -4.94 -18.20
N LEU A 308 -8.19 -5.74 -18.05
CA LEU A 308 -8.17 -7.13 -18.51
C LEU A 308 -8.25 -8.13 -17.35
N GLY A 309 -8.22 -7.68 -16.09
CA GLY A 309 -8.30 -8.54 -14.90
C GLY A 309 -7.28 -8.19 -13.84
N THR A 310 -6.98 -9.15 -12.98
CA THR A 310 -6.05 -8.99 -11.85
C THR A 310 -4.59 -9.26 -12.25
N PRO A 311 -3.61 -8.85 -11.42
CA PRO A 311 -2.22 -9.22 -11.63
C PRO A 311 -1.96 -10.73 -11.66
N ASP A 312 -2.75 -11.54 -10.96
CA ASP A 312 -2.63 -13.01 -11.01
C ASP A 312 -3.24 -13.58 -12.29
N ASP A 313 -4.23 -12.92 -12.89
CA ASP A 313 -4.74 -13.29 -14.21
C ASP A 313 -3.71 -12.98 -15.31
N PHE A 314 -2.94 -11.89 -15.17
CA PHE A 314 -1.83 -11.62 -16.08
C PHE A 314 -0.70 -12.66 -15.94
N ARG A 315 -0.35 -13.06 -14.70
CA ARG A 315 0.59 -14.18 -14.48
C ARG A 315 0.10 -15.46 -15.14
N PHE A 316 -1.20 -15.75 -15.06
CA PHE A 316 -1.81 -16.90 -15.72
C PHE A 316 -1.66 -16.86 -17.24
N LEU A 317 -1.79 -15.69 -17.88
CA LEU A 317 -1.54 -15.53 -19.31
C LEU A 317 -0.07 -15.82 -19.67
N VAL A 318 0.88 -15.27 -18.91
CA VAL A 318 2.32 -15.51 -19.14
C VAL A 318 2.66 -17.00 -18.96
N ASP A 319 2.16 -17.63 -17.90
CA ASP A 319 2.36 -19.06 -17.64
C ASP A 319 1.77 -19.93 -18.77
N ALA A 320 0.59 -19.57 -19.29
CA ALA A 320 -0.01 -20.27 -20.42
C ALA A 320 0.82 -20.14 -21.71
N LEU A 321 1.41 -18.96 -21.97
CA LEU A 321 2.31 -18.74 -23.11
C LEU A 321 3.60 -19.55 -22.96
N HIS A 322 4.23 -19.53 -21.79
CA HIS A 322 5.45 -20.30 -21.50
C HIS A 322 5.21 -21.81 -21.65
N ARG A 323 4.09 -22.33 -21.14
CA ARG A 323 3.72 -23.75 -21.30
C ARG A 323 3.40 -24.14 -22.75
N ALA A 324 3.12 -23.17 -23.61
CA ALA A 324 2.98 -23.38 -25.05
C ALA A 324 4.31 -23.19 -25.82
N GLY A 325 5.42 -22.92 -25.12
CA GLY A 325 6.72 -22.67 -25.72
C GLY A 325 6.87 -21.28 -26.34
N ILE A 326 6.05 -20.31 -25.91
CA ILE A 326 6.03 -18.95 -26.46
C ILE A 326 6.65 -17.99 -25.46
N GLY A 327 7.69 -17.27 -25.87
CA GLY A 327 8.30 -16.22 -25.06
C GLY A 327 7.44 -14.95 -25.03
N VAL A 328 7.55 -14.18 -23.94
CA VAL A 328 6.79 -12.95 -23.75
C VAL A 328 7.74 -11.77 -23.66
N LEU A 329 7.53 -10.78 -24.52
CA LEU A 329 8.19 -9.48 -24.49
C LEU A 329 7.16 -8.42 -24.09
N LEU A 330 7.61 -7.40 -23.36
CA LEU A 330 6.81 -6.26 -22.92
C LEU A 330 7.49 -4.98 -23.40
N ASP A 331 6.71 -4.10 -24.02
CA ASP A 331 7.06 -2.70 -24.24
C ASP A 331 7.19 -1.92 -22.92
#